data_AF-A0A6J1R635-F1
#
_entry.id   AF-A0A6J1R635-F1
#
_cell.length_a   1.000
_cell.length_b   1.000
_cell.length_c   1.000
_cell.angle_alpha   90.00
_cell.angle_beta   90.00
_cell.angle_gamma   90.00
#
_symmetry.space_group_name_H-M   'P 1'
#
loop_
_entity.id
_entity.type
_entity.pdbx_description
1 polymer ?
#
loop_
_entity_poly.entity_id
_entity_poly.type
_entity_poly.pdbx_seq_one_letter_code
_entity_poly.pdbx_strand_id
1 'polypeptide(L)'
;MQSYMWTNTHFDILKAAVAKYGEHQWGHVATLLPGHNAMMCEARWRQLQLLEQAQKGEEARPDPKDMDQDELEMLRIFVRDVGDVGDVVARVTHQAGKLCIR
;
A
#
# COMPACT_ATOMS: atom_id res chain seq x y z
N MET A 1 -19.27 19.42 21.30
CA MET A 1 -18.41 18.43 20.58
C MET A 1 -17.26 19.21 19.94
N GLN A 2 -16.03 19.03 20.42
CA GLN A 2 -14.88 19.66 19.78
C GLN A 2 -14.50 18.82 18.55
N SER A 3 -14.72 19.37 17.36
CA SER A 3 -14.15 18.83 16.12
C SER A 3 -12.66 19.14 16.16
N TYR A 4 -11.86 18.16 16.57
CA TYR A 4 -10.42 18.34 16.70
C TYR A 4 -9.82 18.25 15.29
N MET A 5 -9.29 19.36 14.81
CA MET A 5 -8.60 19.42 13.53
C MET A 5 -7.18 18.90 13.71
N TRP A 6 -6.80 17.89 12.95
CA TRP A 6 -5.40 17.46 12.92
C TRP A 6 -4.55 18.52 12.22
N THR A 7 -3.50 18.99 12.90
CA THR A 7 -2.55 19.97 12.37
C THR A 7 -1.22 19.29 12.06
N ASN A 8 -0.36 19.94 11.28
CA ASN A 8 1.00 19.44 11.01
C ASN A 8 1.77 19.17 12.31
N THR A 9 1.65 20.05 13.31
CA THR A 9 2.26 19.84 14.63
C THR A 9 1.74 18.57 15.31
N HIS A 10 0.43 18.29 15.26
CA HIS A 10 -0.11 17.05 15.81
C HIS A 10 0.46 15.82 15.08
N PHE A 11 0.68 15.90 13.76
CA PHE A 11 1.31 14.82 12.99
C PHE A 11 2.77 14.60 13.36
N ASP A 12 3.55 15.67 13.53
CA ASP A 12 4.96 15.56 13.89
C ASP A 12 5.13 14.98 15.30
N ILE A 13 4.28 15.40 16.25
CA ILE A 13 4.24 14.80 17.58
C ILE A 13 3.83 13.33 17.51
N LEU A 14 2.80 12.98 16.73
CA LEU A 14 2.35 11.59 16.58
C LEU A 14 3.47 10.70 16.03
N LYS A 15 4.13 11.12 14.94
CA LYS A 15 5.25 10.40 14.33
C LYS A 15 6.41 10.23 15.31
N ALA A 16 6.82 11.30 15.99
CA ALA A 16 7.92 11.25 16.95
C ALA A 16 7.58 10.36 18.17
N ALA A 17 6.34 10.42 18.65
CA ALA A 17 5.87 9.61 19.77
C ALA A 17 5.83 8.12 19.40
N VAL A 18 5.31 7.77 18.23
CA VAL A 18 5.31 6.38 17.77
C VAL A 18 6.73 5.88 17.52
N ALA A 19 7.63 6.70 16.97
CA ALA A 19 9.04 6.33 16.83
C ALA A 19 9.73 6.07 18.18
N LYS A 20 9.31 6.76 19.25
CA LYS A 20 9.90 6.63 20.59
C LYS A 20 9.31 5.49 21.43
N TYR A 21 7.98 5.33 21.41
CA TYR A 21 7.24 4.41 22.29
C TYR A 21 6.68 3.17 21.57
N GLY A 22 6.66 3.20 20.24
CA GLY A 22 6.09 2.14 19.40
C GLY A 22 4.55 2.15 19.34
N GLU A 23 4.01 1.30 18.47
CA GLU A 23 2.58 1.15 18.17
C GLU A 23 1.79 0.35 19.22
N HIS A 24 2.43 0.01 20.34
CA HIS A 24 1.82 -0.77 21.42
C HIS A 24 1.43 0.10 22.63
N GLN A 25 1.88 1.36 22.67
CA GLN A 25 1.75 2.24 23.82
C GLN A 25 0.94 3.51 23.52
N TRP A 26 -0.21 3.36 22.87
CA TRP A 26 -1.09 4.48 22.49
C TRP A 26 -1.54 5.36 23.66
N GLY A 27 -1.62 4.81 24.86
CA GLY A 27 -1.89 5.59 26.08
C GLY A 27 -0.83 6.66 26.31
N HIS A 28 0.46 6.32 26.20
CA HIS A 28 1.56 7.29 26.31
C HIS A 28 1.55 8.29 25.16
N VAL A 29 1.28 7.85 23.93
CA VAL A 29 1.19 8.72 22.75
C VAL A 29 0.08 9.77 22.92
N ALA A 30 -1.09 9.37 23.42
CA ALA A 30 -2.22 10.29 23.65
C ALA A 30 -1.91 11.37 24.70
N THR A 31 -1.06 11.07 25.71
CA THR A 31 -0.68 12.09 26.71
C THR A 31 0.09 13.26 26.10
N LEU A 32 0.73 13.07 24.94
CA LEU A 32 1.50 14.10 24.24
C LEU A 32 0.62 14.94 23.31
N LEU A 33 -0.61 14.50 23.02
CA LEU A 33 -1.54 15.14 22.10
C LEU A 33 -2.79 15.60 22.87
N PRO A 34 -2.79 16.82 23.45
CA PRO A 34 -3.94 17.30 24.19
C PRO A 34 -5.18 17.33 23.30
N GLY A 35 -6.32 16.89 23.84
CA GLY A 35 -7.58 16.81 23.10
C GLY A 35 -7.72 15.60 22.17
N HIS A 36 -6.71 14.72 22.08
CA HIS A 36 -6.79 13.47 21.34
C HIS A 36 -6.69 12.29 22.30
N ASN A 37 -7.47 11.24 22.04
CA ASN A 37 -7.40 10.01 22.82
C ASN A 37 -6.55 8.95 22.09
N ALA A 38 -6.21 7.87 22.80
CA ALA A 38 -5.40 6.78 22.26
C ALA A 38 -6.00 6.16 20.99
N MET A 39 -7.33 5.96 20.97
CA MET A 39 -8.04 5.40 19.82
C MET A 39 -7.95 6.29 18.57
N MET A 40 -8.04 7.61 18.73
CA MET A 40 -7.88 8.58 17.64
C MET A 40 -6.45 8.57 17.11
N CYS A 41 -5.45 8.47 17.99
CA CYS A 41 -4.04 8.40 17.61
C CYS A 41 -3.75 7.13 16.81
N GLU A 42 -4.25 5.98 17.27
CA GLU A 42 -4.10 4.69 16.58
C GLU A 42 -4.78 4.71 15.20
N ALA A 43 -6.04 5.15 15.13
CA ALA A 43 -6.77 5.23 13.87
C ALA A 43 -6.06 6.14 12.87
N ARG A 44 -5.53 7.28 13.34
CA ARG A 44 -4.79 8.21 12.49
C ARG A 44 -3.46 7.63 12.03
N TRP A 45 -2.74 6.93 12.91
CA TRP A 45 -1.49 6.27 12.56
C TRP A 45 -1.68 5.24 11.44
N ARG A 46 -2.68 4.37 11.58
CA ARG A 46 -3.03 3.38 10.55
C ARG A 46 -3.36 4.04 9.22
N GLN A 47 -4.09 5.16 9.24
CA GLN A 47 -4.37 5.91 8.02
C GLN A 47 -3.09 6.46 7.36
N LEU A 48 -2.14 6.97 8.14
CA LEU A 48 -0.86 7.45 7.60
C LEU A 48 -0.05 6.32 6.95
N GLN A 49 0.03 5.16 7.59
CA GLN A 49 0.72 3.99 7.04
C GLN A 49 0.16 3.55 5.68
N LEU A 50 -1.17 3.57 5.52
CA LEU A 50 -1.82 3.24 4.25
C LEU A 50 -1.50 4.27 3.15
N LEU A 51 -1.39 5.55 3.50
CA LEU A 51 -1.03 6.61 2.56
C LEU A 51 0.45 6.50 2.14
N GLU A 52 1.35 6.21 3.08
CA GLU A 52 2.77 6.00 2.80
C GLU A 52 2.98 4.78 1.88
N GLN A 53 2.24 3.70 2.10
CA GLN A 53 2.26 2.52 1.23
C GLN A 53 1.75 2.82 -0.18
N ALA A 54 0.71 3.65 -0.31
CA ALA A 54 0.19 4.07 -1.60
C ALA A 54 1.21 4.92 -2.39
N GLN A 55 1.97 5.78 -1.70
CA GLN A 55 3.01 6.61 -2.33
C GLN A 55 4.24 5.79 -2.76
N LYS A 56 4.64 4.81 -1.95
CA LYS A 56 5.77 3.93 -2.29
C LYS A 56 5.51 3.09 -3.56
N GLY A 57 4.25 2.83 -3.90
CA GLY A 57 3.89 2.14 -5.14
C GLY A 57 4.28 2.90 -6.41
N GLU A 58 4.42 4.23 -6.33
CA GLU A 58 4.73 5.08 -7.49
C GLU A 58 6.24 5.27 -7.69
N GLU A 59 7.03 5.31 -6.60
CA GLU A 59 8.50 5.44 -6.64
C GLU A 59 9.22 4.09 -6.88
N ALA A 60 8.55 2.97 -6.63
CA ALA A 60 9.09 1.64 -6.93
C ALA A 60 9.10 1.28 -8.42
N ARG A 61 8.62 2.16 -9.31
CA ARG A 61 8.85 2.01 -10.75
C ARG A 61 10.20 2.65 -11.07
N PRO A 62 11.27 1.86 -11.27
CA PRO A 62 12.51 2.43 -11.75
C PRO A 62 12.26 3.22 -13.04
N ASP A 63 12.78 4.45 -13.09
CA ASP A 63 12.77 5.28 -14.28
C ASP A 63 13.42 4.47 -15.42
N PRO A 64 12.83 4.40 -16.64
CA PRO A 64 13.37 3.60 -17.74
C PRO A 64 14.81 3.96 -18.17
N LYS A 65 15.31 5.10 -17.71
CA LYS A 65 16.65 5.63 -17.95
C LYS A 65 17.69 5.15 -16.93
N ASP A 66 17.26 4.57 -15.81
CA ASP A 66 18.10 4.10 -14.71
C ASP A 66 18.04 2.57 -14.55
N MET A 67 17.48 1.87 -15.55
CA MET A 67 17.42 0.40 -15.61
C MET A 67 18.42 -0.14 -16.62
N ASP A 68 19.37 -0.95 -16.17
CA ASP A 68 20.23 -1.71 -17.07
C ASP A 68 19.41 -2.71 -17.92
N GLN A 69 19.91 -3.05 -19.10
CA GLN A 69 19.19 -3.85 -20.11
C GLN A 69 18.69 -5.21 -19.57
N ASP A 70 19.42 -5.80 -18.62
CA ASP A 70 19.07 -7.06 -17.94
C ASP A 70 17.85 -6.90 -16.99
N GLU A 71 17.72 -5.75 -16.32
CA GLU A 71 16.59 -5.43 -15.43
C GLU A 71 15.31 -5.13 -16.24
N LEU A 72 15.46 -4.51 -17.42
CA LEU A 72 14.37 -4.31 -18.39
C LEU A 72 13.90 -5.63 -19.00
N GLU A 73 14.78 -6.61 -19.17
CA GLU A 73 14.42 -7.94 -19.62
C GLU A 73 13.68 -8.71 -18.51
N MET A 74 14.08 -8.53 -17.24
CA MET A 74 13.38 -9.09 -16.08
C MET A 74 11.95 -8.52 -15.92
N LEU A 75 11.75 -7.22 -16.13
CA LEU A 75 10.41 -6.60 -16.12
C LEU A 75 9.48 -7.14 -17.23
N ARG A 76 10.01 -7.46 -18.42
CA ARG A 76 9.21 -8.07 -19.50
C ARG A 76 8.72 -9.47 -19.13
N ILE A 77 9.47 -10.18 -18.29
CA ILE A 77 9.07 -11.49 -17.76
C ILE A 77 7.97 -11.28 -16.69
N PHE A 78 8.14 -10.33 -15.77
CA PHE A 78 7.21 -10.09 -14.65
C PHE A 78 5.79 -9.62 -15.07
N VAL A 79 5.68 -8.83 -16.14
CA VAL A 79 4.37 -8.40 -16.69
C VAL A 79 3.59 -9.57 -17.32
N ARG A 80 4.27 -10.67 -17.66
CA ARG A 80 3.65 -11.84 -18.28
C ARG A 80 2.89 -12.73 -17.29
N ASP A 81 3.24 -12.70 -16.00
CA ASP A 81 2.62 -13.57 -14.98
C ASP A 81 1.39 -12.95 -14.29
N VAL A 82 1.21 -11.61 -14.30
CA VAL A 82 0.01 -10.95 -13.74
C VAL A 82 -1.22 -11.04 -14.66
N GLY A 83 -1.07 -11.63 -15.86
CA GLY A 83 -2.12 -11.75 -16.88
C GLY A 83 -2.78 -13.13 -17.04
N ASP A 84 -2.45 -14.14 -16.23
CA ASP A 84 -2.83 -15.54 -16.53
C ASP A 84 -4.32 -15.89 -16.27
N VAL A 85 -5.06 -15.07 -15.51
CA VAL A 85 -6.51 -15.32 -15.31
C VAL A 85 -7.28 -15.26 -16.66
N GLY A 86 -6.75 -14.53 -17.64
CA GLY A 86 -7.32 -14.45 -18.99
C GLY A 86 -7.07 -15.68 -19.88
N ASP A 87 -5.99 -16.43 -19.67
CA ASP A 87 -5.62 -17.58 -20.52
C ASP A 87 -6.38 -18.85 -20.11
N VAL A 88 -6.65 -19.03 -18.81
CA VAL A 88 -7.43 -20.18 -18.31
C VAL A 88 -8.85 -20.19 -18.88
N VAL A 89 -9.50 -19.02 -18.99
CA VAL A 89 -10.85 -18.90 -19.60
C VAL A 89 -10.81 -19.13 -21.11
N ALA A 90 -9.77 -18.67 -21.80
CA ALA A 90 -9.57 -18.90 -23.24
C ALA A 90 -9.35 -20.39 -23.57
N ARG A 91 -8.68 -21.14 -22.69
CA ARG A 91 -8.42 -22.57 -22.90
C ARG A 91 -9.65 -23.45 -22.66
N VAL A 92 -10.52 -23.09 -21.70
CA VAL A 92 -11.78 -23.80 -21.45
C VAL A 92 -12.77 -23.58 -22.61
N THR A 93 -12.87 -22.35 -23.11
CA THR A 93 -13.76 -22.02 -24.25
C THR A 93 -13.31 -22.66 -25.56
N HIS A 94 -12.02 -22.90 -25.75
CA HIS A 94 -11.51 -23.60 -26.95
C HIS A 94 -11.69 -25.13 -26.92
N GLN A 95 -11.91 -25.74 -25.74
CA GLN A 95 -12.16 -27.19 -25.61
C GLN A 95 -13.61 -27.57 -25.99
N ALA A 96 -14.58 -26.64 -25.87
CA ALA A 96 -15.98 -26.89 -26.22
C ALA A 96 -16.28 -26.81 -27.73
N GLY A 97 -15.38 -26.26 -28.54
CA GLY A 97 -15.58 -26.07 -29.98
C GLY A 97 -15.15 -27.22 -30.89
N LYS A 98 -14.60 -28.32 -30.37
CA LYS A 98 -14.00 -29.41 -31.17
C LYS A 98 -14.75 -30.75 -31.20
N LEU A 99 -15.95 -30.86 -30.61
CA LEU A 99 -16.70 -32.12 -30.62
C LEU A 99 -17.89 -32.18 -31.61
N CYS A 100 -17.99 -31.24 -32.54
CA CYS A 100 -19.10 -31.21 -33.50
C CYS A 100 -18.62 -30.96 -34.94
N ILE A 101 -17.62 -31.69 -35.42
CA ILE A 101 -17.46 -31.92 -36.87
C ILE A 101 -16.90 -33.33 -37.09
N ARG A 102 -17.79 -34.31 -37.23
CA ARG A 102 -17.56 -35.51 -38.03
C ARG A 102 -18.88 -35.93 -38.66
#